data_AF-A0A629KHD4-F1
#
_entry.id   AF-A0A629KHD4-F1
#
_cell.length_a   1.000
_cell.length_b   1.000
_cell.length_c   1.000
_cell.angle_alpha   90.00
_cell.angle_beta   90.00
_cell.angle_gamma   90.00
#
_symmetry.space_group_name_H-M   'P 1'
#
loop_
_entity.id
_entity.type
_entity.pdbx_description
1 polymer ?
#
loop_
_entity_poly.entity_id
_entity_poly.type
_entity_poly.pdbx_seq_one_letter_code
_entity_poly.pdbx_strand_id
1 'polypeptide(L)' 'MSSYNIEVKVETDSDGSEISKTWNIFSLDGSLVKSGILSESEAKNWIKATEDKEFLFDVSKDIKADISHPKNK' A
#
# COMPACT_ATOMS: atom_id res chain seq x y z
N MET A 1 4.23 -4.00 11.87
CA MET A 1 3.39 -4.95 11.11
C MET A 1 2.89 -4.18 9.91
N SER A 2 2.94 -4.74 8.70
CA SER A 2 2.51 -4.02 7.50
C SER A 2 1.03 -3.65 7.58
N SER A 3 0.69 -2.45 7.10
CA SER A 3 -0.67 -1.90 7.14
C SER A 3 -1.62 -2.50 6.10
N TYR A 4 -1.20 -3.56 5.42
CA TYR A 4 -1.87 -4.13 4.25
C TYR A 4 -1.83 -5.66 4.29
N ASN A 5 -2.90 -6.28 3.78
CA ASN A 5 -3.02 -7.70 3.54
C ASN A 5 -3.01 -7.97 2.04
N ILE A 6 -2.32 -9.03 1.63
CA ILE A 6 -2.34 -9.52 0.25
C ILE A 6 -3.18 -10.80 0.20
N GLU A 7 -4.18 -10.83 -0.65
CA GLU A 7 -4.92 -12.05 -0.98
C GLU A 7 -4.75 -12.42 -2.46
N VAL A 8 -4.73 -13.71 -2.72
CA VAL A 8 -4.67 -14.26 -4.08
C VAL A 8 -6.05 -14.71 -4.51
N LYS A 9 -6.50 -14.24 -5.67
CA LYS A 9 -7.70 -14.70 -6.34
C LYS A 9 -7.29 -15.52 -7.55
N VAL A 10 -7.53 -16.83 -7.46
CA VAL A 10 -7.37 -17.76 -8.56
C VAL A 10 -8.76 -18.00 -9.16
N GLU A 11 -8.90 -17.76 -10.45
CA GLU A 11 -10.08 -18.15 -11.21
C GLU A 11 -9.75 -19.46 -11.92
N THR A 12 -10.66 -20.41 -11.83
CA THR A 12 -10.54 -21.73 -12.45
C THR A 12 -11.68 -21.95 -13.44
N ASP A 13 -11.43 -22.70 -14.51
CA ASP A 13 -12.49 -23.19 -15.39
C ASP A 13 -13.31 -24.30 -14.73
N SER A 14 -14.31 -24.80 -15.47
CA SER A 14 -15.20 -25.88 -15.04
C SER A 14 -14.48 -27.22 -14.82
N ASP A 15 -13.28 -27.39 -15.39
CA ASP A 15 -12.41 -28.57 -15.22
C ASP A 15 -11.45 -28.41 -14.02
N GLY A 16 -11.44 -27.23 -13.38
CA GLY A 16 -10.56 -26.91 -12.27
C GLY A 16 -9.17 -26.43 -12.69
N SER A 17 -8.94 -26.15 -13.97
CA SER A 17 -7.68 -25.58 -14.45
C SER A 17 -7.63 -24.08 -14.17
N GLU A 18 -6.46 -23.58 -13.76
CA GLU A 18 -6.24 -22.14 -13.52
C GLU A 18 -6.37 -21.36 -14.85
N ILE A 19 -7.37 -20.49 -14.93
CA ILE A 19 -7.56 -19.57 -16.07
C ILE A 19 -6.96 -18.20 -15.81
N SER A 20 -6.88 -17.80 -14.54
CA SER A 20 -6.35 -16.49 -14.14
C SER A 20 -5.92 -16.54 -12.69
N LYS A 21 -4.85 -15.80 -12.38
CA LYS A 21 -4.37 -15.59 -11.02
C LYS A 21 -4.08 -14.12 -10.85
N THR A 22 -4.79 -13.51 -9.91
CA THR A 22 -4.65 -12.10 -9.60
C THR A 22 -4.39 -11.93 -8.10
N TRP A 23 -3.67 -10.87 -7.78
CA TRP A 23 -3.36 -10.49 -6.41
C TRP A 23 -4.11 -9.20 -6.07
N ASN A 24 -4.72 -9.20 -4.89
CA ASN A 24 -5.49 -8.09 -4.34
C ASN A 24 -4.83 -7.64 -3.04
N ILE A 25 -4.82 -6.33 -2.83
CA ILE A 25 -4.27 -5.67 -1.65
C ILE A 25 -5.43 -5.04 -0.90
N PHE A 26 -5.54 -5.39 0.36
CA PHE A 26 -6.53 -4.87 1.30
C PHE A 26 -5.84 -4.08 2.40
N SER A 27 -6.52 -3.06 2.91
CA SER A 27 -6.12 -2.38 4.14
C SER A 27 -6.40 -3.27 5.36
N LEU A 28 -5.84 -2.92 6.52
CA LEU A 28 -6.14 -3.61 7.79
C LEU A 28 -7.63 -3.56 8.18
N ASP A 29 -8.38 -2.55 7.74
CA ASP A 29 -9.83 -2.46 7.97
C ASP A 29 -10.65 -3.38 7.04
N GLY A 30 -10.00 -4.06 6.09
CA GLY A 30 -10.64 -4.95 5.13
C GLY A 30 -11.08 -4.28 3.82
N SER A 31 -10.88 -2.97 3.66
CA SER A 31 -11.16 -2.28 2.39
C SER A 31 -10.18 -2.70 1.29
N LEU A 32 -10.70 -2.94 0.08
CA LEU A 32 -9.89 -3.21 -1.10
C LEU A 32 -9.17 -1.93 -1.56
N VAL A 33 -7.85 -1.96 -1.54
CA VAL A 33 -7.00 -0.83 -1.96
C VAL A 33 -6.60 -0.95 -3.42
N LYS A 34 -6.25 -2.18 -3.83
CA LYS A 34 -5.82 -2.47 -5.19
C LYS A 34 -6.16 -3.90 -5.57
N SER A 35 -6.62 -4.12 -6.80
CA SER A 35 -6.92 -5.45 -7.34
C SER A 35 -6.31 -5.67 -8.71
N GLY A 36 -6.26 -6.93 -9.14
CA GLY A 36 -5.87 -7.31 -10.50
C GLY A 36 -4.36 -7.26 -10.73
N ILE A 37 -3.56 -7.41 -9.69
CA ILE A 37 -2.10 -7.41 -9.81
C ILE A 37 -1.64 -8.78 -10.33
N LEU A 38 -0.76 -8.80 -11.32
CA LEU A 38 -0.38 -10.03 -12.04
C LEU A 38 0.62 -10.89 -11.26
N SER A 39 1.37 -10.30 -10.33
CA SER A 39 2.45 -10.97 -9.59
C SER A 39 2.48 -10.61 -8.11
N GLU A 40 2.89 -11.55 -7.26
CA GLU A 40 3.11 -11.32 -5.83
C GLU A 40 4.15 -10.21 -5.59
N SER A 41 5.22 -10.21 -6.38
CA SER A 41 6.30 -9.21 -6.29
C SER A 41 5.79 -7.79 -6.56
N GLU A 42 4.92 -7.62 -7.55
CA GLU A 42 4.29 -6.33 -7.84
C GLU A 42 3.38 -5.89 -6.68
N ALA A 43 2.63 -6.81 -6.08
CA ALA A 43 1.79 -6.52 -4.93
C ALA A 43 2.61 -6.08 -3.71
N LYS A 44 3.69 -6.80 -3.41
CA LYS A 44 4.63 -6.46 -2.33
C LYS A 44 5.34 -5.12 -2.58
N ASN A 45 5.76 -4.87 -3.82
CA ASN A 45 6.43 -3.63 -4.18
C ASN A 45 5.48 -2.43 -4.07
N TRP A 46 4.20 -2.61 -4.43
CA TRP A 46 3.17 -1.59 -4.22
C TRP A 46 2.99 -1.26 -2.74
N ILE A 47 2.88 -2.27 -1.87
CA ILE A 47 2.76 -2.05 -0.42
C ILE A 47 3.95 -1.27 0.10
N LYS A 48 5.17 -1.70 -0.25
CA LYS A 48 6.39 -1.02 0.19
C LYS A 48 6.43 0.44 -0.27
N ALA A 49 6.11 0.70 -1.54
CA ALA A 49 6.09 2.06 -2.07
C ALA A 49 5.03 2.95 -1.41
N THR A 50 3.91 2.36 -0.98
CA THR A 50 2.86 3.09 -0.26
C THR A 50 3.25 3.35 1.19
N GLU A 51 3.82 2.37 1.89
CA GLU A 51 4.35 2.53 3.26
C GLU A 51 5.49 3.55 3.31
N ASP A 52 6.42 3.53 2.34
CA ASP A 52 7.51 4.50 2.24
C ASP A 52 6.97 5.93 2.01
N LYS A 53 5.91 6.09 1.21
CA LYS A 53 5.25 7.39 1.02
C LYS A 53 4.61 7.87 2.31
N GLU A 54 3.82 7.03 2.97
CA GLU A 54 3.17 7.40 4.23
C GLU A 54 4.22 7.78 5.29
N PHE A 55 5.34 7.07 5.37
CA PHE A 55 6.46 7.43 6.24
C PHE A 55 7.02 8.83 5.94
N LEU A 56 7.23 9.19 4.67
CA LEU A 56 7.70 10.54 4.29
C LEU A 56 6.70 11.65 4.67
N PHE A 57 5.39 11.37 4.61
CA PHE A 57 4.35 12.32 5.02
C PHE A 57 4.22 12.42 6.54
N ASP A 58 4.42 11.34 7.27
CA ASP A 58 4.34 11.32 8.74
C ASP A 58 5.53 12.06 9.37
N VAL A 59 6.76 11.83 8.86
CA VAL A 59 7.95 12.58 9.29
C VAL A 59 7.81 14.09 9.03
N SER A 60 7.07 14.48 7.99
CA SER A 60 6.86 15.89 7.65
C SER A 60 5.89 16.61 8.57
N LYS A 61 5.07 15.90 9.37
CA LYS A 61 4.13 16.52 10.33
C LYS A 61 4.78 16.92 11.66
N ASP A 62 5.88 16.26 12.05
CA ASP A 62 6.64 16.58 13.26
C ASP A 62 7.67 17.69 13.06
N ILE A 63 7.93 18.08 11.80
CA ILE A 63 8.66 19.32 11.51
C ILE A 63 7.68 20.48 11.75
N LYS A 64 7.47 20.82 13.03
CA LYS A 64 7.04 22.17 13.38
C LYS A 64 8.07 23.09 12.73
N ALA A 65 7.66 23.76 11.65
CA ALA A 65 8.42 24.87 11.12
C ALA A 65 8.53 25.87 12.26
N ASP A 66 9.67 25.87 12.95
CA ASP A 66 10.08 26.92 13.86
C ASP A 66 10.38 28.14 13.00
N ILE A 67 9.33 28.76 12.48
CA ILE A 67 9.37 30.12 11.96
C ILE A 67 9.35 31.07 13.16
N SER A 68 10.35 30.93 14.03
CA SER A 68 10.77 32.02 14.92
C SER A 68 11.28 33.13 14.01
N HIS A 69 10.35 33.96 13.56
CA HIS A 69 10.66 35.24 12.95
C HIS A 69 11.44 36.04 13.99
N PRO A 70 12.72 36.41 13.75
CA PRO A 70 13.32 37.43 14.57
C PRO A 70 12.53 38.72 14.29
N LYS A 71 11.75 39.17 15.27
CA LYS A 71 11.23 40.54 15.29
C LYS A 71 12.46 41.45 15.34
N ASN A 72 12.87 41.94 14.18
CA ASN A 72 13.86 42.99 14.09
C ASN A 72 13.32 44.20 14.87
N LYS A 73 14.18 44.71 15.75
CA LYS A 73 13.92 45.75 16.73
C LYS A 73 14.12 47.13 16.12
#